data_AF-A0A1S1WWJ7-F1
#
_entry.id   AF-A0A1S1WWJ7-F1
#
_cell.length_a   1.000
_cell.length_b   1.000
_cell.length_c   1.000
_cell.angle_alpha   90.00
_cell.angle_beta   90.00
_cell.angle_gamma   90.00
#
_symmetry.space_group_name_H-M   'P 1'
#
loop_
_entity.id
_entity.type
_entity.pdbx_description
1 polymer ?
#
loop_
_entity_poly.entity_id
_entity_poly.type
_entity_poly.pdbx_seq_one_letter_code
_entity_poly.pdbx_strand_id
1 'polypeptide(L)'
;MRLLHLALDWPFIAGATSYCLLLVFWIWLLTFIPLSRAYPFTIISMAVATLGSWFFFGETVTPRFLTGLAIIMLGVIILGTD
;
A
#
# COMPACT_ATOMS: atom_id res chain seq x y z
N MET A 1 0.48 -0.32 -30.55
CA MET A 1 -0.15 -1.65 -30.52
C MET A 1 0.12 -2.45 -29.23
N ARG A 2 1.27 -2.28 -28.56
CA ARG A 2 1.59 -2.97 -27.28
C ARG A 2 0.68 -2.59 -26.09
N LEU A 3 0.27 -1.31 -26.02
CA LEU A 3 -0.64 -0.79 -24.98
C LEU A 3 -2.08 -1.34 -25.08
N LEU A 4 -2.58 -1.54 -26.30
CA LEU A 4 -3.93 -2.12 -26.51
C LEU A 4 -3.98 -3.59 -26.08
N HIS A 5 -2.87 -4.32 -26.23
CA HIS A 5 -2.78 -5.71 -25.83
C HIS A 5 -2.77 -5.84 -24.30
N LEU A 6 -2.00 -4.98 -23.60
CA LEU A 6 -2.06 -4.88 -22.13
C LEU A 6 -3.46 -4.57 -21.62
N ALA A 7 -4.22 -3.72 -22.31
CA ALA A 7 -5.57 -3.34 -21.90
C ALA A 7 -6.58 -4.49 -21.92
N LEU A 8 -6.32 -5.56 -22.70
CA LEU A 8 -7.19 -6.73 -22.80
C LEU A 8 -6.67 -7.94 -22.00
N ASP A 9 -5.46 -7.85 -21.44
CA ASP A 9 -4.89 -8.90 -20.63
C ASP A 9 -5.69 -9.04 -19.32
N TRP A 10 -6.17 -10.25 -19.03
CA TRP A 10 -6.98 -10.54 -17.84
C TRP A 10 -6.36 -10.03 -16.51
N PRO A 11 -5.03 -10.18 -16.26
CA PRO A 11 -4.41 -9.64 -15.05
C PRO A 11 -4.46 -8.11 -14.97
N PHE A 12 -4.37 -7.42 -16.10
CA PHE A 12 -4.45 -5.97 -16.14
C PHE A 12 -5.85 -5.48 -15.80
N ILE A 13 -6.89 -6.11 -16.37
CA ILE A 13 -8.28 -5.79 -16.05
C ILE A 13 -8.57 -6.04 -14.57
N ALA A 14 -8.10 -7.16 -14.02
CA ALA A 14 -8.26 -7.48 -12.59
C ALA A 14 -7.56 -6.44 -11.70
N GLY A 15 -6.33 -6.05 -12.02
CA GLY A 15 -5.58 -5.01 -11.30
C GLY A 15 -6.20 -3.62 -11.42
N ALA A 16 -6.68 -3.26 -12.61
CA ALA A 16 -7.37 -1.99 -12.84
C ALA A 16 -8.68 -1.92 -12.03
N THR A 17 -9.45 -3.01 -12.03
CA THR A 17 -10.71 -3.09 -11.26
C THR A 17 -10.44 -2.98 -9.76
N SER A 18 -9.43 -3.68 -9.24
CA SER A 18 -9.08 -3.59 -7.82
C SER A 18 -8.60 -2.19 -7.42
N TYR A 19 -7.84 -1.50 -8.29
CA TYR A 19 -7.44 -0.11 -8.07
C TYR A 19 -8.63 0.87 -8.08
N CYS A 20 -9.59 0.68 -8.98
CA CYS A 20 -10.83 1.47 -8.99
C CYS A 20 -11.62 1.28 -7.68
N LEU A 21 -11.74 0.04 -7.20
CA LEU A 21 -12.39 -0.25 -5.92
C LEU A 21 -11.63 0.38 -4.75
N LEU A 22 -10.29 0.24 -4.73
CA LEU A 22 -9.44 0.86 -3.72
C LEU A 22 -9.66 2.38 -3.64
N LEU A 23 -9.72 3.05 -4.79
CA LEU A 23 -9.98 4.49 -4.87
C LEU A 23 -11.34 4.85 -4.26
N VAL A 24 -12.41 4.13 -4.63
CA VAL A 24 -13.76 4.37 -4.10
C VAL A 24 -13.78 4.18 -2.59
N PHE A 25 -13.23 3.07 -2.09
CA PHE A 25 -13.17 2.81 -0.65
C PHE A 25 -12.32 3.83 0.09
N TRP A 26 -11.21 4.28 -0.49
CA TRP A 26 -10.34 5.27 0.11
C TRP A 26 -11.04 6.61 0.27
N ILE A 27 -11.68 7.12 -0.80
CA ILE A 27 -12.43 8.37 -0.75
C ILE A 27 -13.59 8.24 0.23
N TRP A 28 -14.32 7.13 0.20
CA TRP A 28 -15.42 6.87 1.12
C TRP A 28 -14.95 6.87 2.58
N LEU A 29 -13.84 6.20 2.90
CA LEU A 29 -13.25 6.17 4.25
C LEU A 29 -12.92 7.57 4.77
N LEU A 30 -12.39 8.43 3.90
CA LEU A 30 -12.03 9.81 4.23
C LEU A 30 -13.25 10.72 4.49
N THR A 31 -14.48 10.29 4.17
CA THR A 31 -15.68 11.09 4.48
C THR A 31 -16.01 11.10 5.97
N PHE A 32 -15.59 10.08 6.73
CA PHE A 32 -15.87 9.96 8.17
C PHE A 32 -14.61 9.76 9.04
N ILE A 33 -13.45 9.47 8.44
CA ILE A 33 -12.16 9.42 9.15
C ILE A 33 -11.30 10.62 8.73
N PRO A 34 -10.77 11.40 9.68
CA PRO A 34 -9.86 12.49 9.35
C PRO A 34 -8.59 11.96 8.69
N LEU A 35 -8.11 12.69 7.70
CA LEU A 35 -6.95 12.32 6.89
C LEU A 35 -5.69 12.02 7.74
N SER A 36 -5.50 12.75 8.84
CA SER A 36 -4.40 12.52 9.79
C SER A 36 -4.41 11.14 10.43
N ARG A 37 -5.58 10.55 10.67
CA ARG A 37 -5.72 9.18 11.20
C ARG A 37 -5.64 8.11 10.10
N ALA A 38 -6.02 8.46 8.88
CA ALA A 38 -5.98 7.54 7.74
C ALA A 38 -4.54 7.32 7.21
N TYR A 39 -3.68 8.34 7.21
CA TYR A 39 -2.29 8.23 6.74
C TYR A 39 -1.44 7.16 7.44
N PRO A 40 -1.47 7.06 8.79
CA PRO A 40 -0.88 5.95 9.54
C PRO A 40 -1.18 4.58 8.94
N PHE A 41 -2.44 4.34 8.57
CA PHE A 41 -2.89 3.06 8.01
C PHE A 41 -2.27 2.79 6.63
N THR A 42 -2.16 3.79 5.77
CA THR A 42 -1.49 3.68 4.46
C THR A 42 -0.01 3.34 4.59
N ILE A 43 0.65 3.88 5.60
CA ILE A 43 2.08 3.61 5.82
C ILE A 43 2.28 2.18 6.34
N ILE A 44 1.42 1.73 7.26
CA ILE A 44 1.44 0.35 7.77
C ILE A 44 1.18 -0.65 6.63
N SER A 45 0.27 -0.36 5.71
CA SER A 45 -0.01 -1.26 4.58
C SER A 45 1.23 -1.50 3.70
N MET A 46 2.12 -0.51 3.58
CA MET A 46 3.39 -0.65 2.86
C MET A 46 4.37 -1.61 3.59
N ALA A 47 4.39 -1.55 4.92
CA ALA A 47 5.15 -2.49 5.75
C ALA A 47 4.66 -3.92 5.55
N VAL A 48 3.33 -4.11 5.61
CA VAL A 48 2.69 -5.41 5.38
C VAL A 48 2.94 -5.92 3.97
N ALA A 49 2.85 -5.06 2.95
CA ALA A 49 3.12 -5.42 1.57
C ALA A 49 4.57 -5.91 1.37
N THR A 50 5.54 -5.26 2.00
CA THR A 50 6.95 -5.66 1.90
C THR A 50 7.22 -6.98 2.64
N LEU A 51 6.63 -7.17 3.82
CA LEU A 51 6.72 -8.46 4.53
C LEU A 51 6.04 -9.58 3.73
N GLY A 52 4.92 -9.28 3.10
CA GLY A 52 4.25 -10.16 2.16
C GLY A 52 5.12 -10.47 0.95
N SER A 53 5.81 -9.49 0.37
CA SER A 53 6.65 -9.75 -0.80
C SER A 53 7.88 -10.58 -0.48
N TRP A 54 8.49 -10.34 0.68
CA TRP A 54 9.54 -11.20 1.22
C TRP A 54 9.07 -12.65 1.41
N PHE A 55 7.87 -12.85 1.97
CA PHE A 55 7.34 -14.18 2.27
C PHE A 55 6.83 -14.94 1.03
N PHE A 56 6.07 -14.28 0.16
CA PHE A 56 5.40 -14.90 -1.00
C PHE A 56 6.27 -14.92 -2.26
N PHE A 57 7.07 -13.88 -2.51
CA PHE A 57 7.89 -13.75 -3.71
C PHE A 57 9.39 -13.98 -3.46
N GLY A 58 9.80 -14.13 -2.20
CA GLY A 58 11.20 -14.38 -1.83
C GLY A 58 12.13 -13.19 -2.10
N GLU A 59 11.58 -11.98 -2.20
CA GLU A 59 12.37 -10.77 -2.47
C GLU A 59 13.38 -10.53 -1.34
N THR A 60 14.65 -10.31 -1.67
CA THR A 60 15.68 -10.02 -0.66
C THR A 60 15.44 -8.65 -0.03
N VAL A 61 14.93 -8.63 1.21
CA VAL A 61 14.80 -7.41 2.00
C VAL A 61 16.16 -7.04 2.56
N THR A 62 16.70 -5.90 2.11
CA THR A 62 17.99 -5.42 2.61
C THR A 62 17.86 -4.93 4.06
N PRO A 63 18.91 -5.09 4.89
CA PRO A 63 18.93 -4.54 6.25
C PRO A 63 18.67 -3.02 6.28
N ARG A 64 19.12 -2.29 5.25
CA ARG A 64 18.88 -0.84 5.09
C ARG A 64 17.41 -0.50 4.88
N PHE A 65 16.68 -1.35 4.14
CA PHE A 65 15.24 -1.17 3.98
C PHE A 65 14.52 -1.40 5.31
N LEU A 66 14.92 -2.44 6.05
CA LEU A 66 14.33 -2.78 7.34
C LEU A 66 14.54 -1.68 8.39
N THR A 67 15.72 -1.06 8.44
CA THR A 67 15.97 0.08 9.33
C THR A 67 15.16 1.31 8.93
N GLY A 68 15.05 1.61 7.63
CA GLY A 68 14.17 2.68 7.14
C GLY A 68 12.71 2.43 7.49
N LEU A 69 12.24 1.20 7.34
CA LEU A 69 10.89 0.79 7.71
C LEU A 69 10.63 0.97 9.21
N ALA A 70 11.59 0.59 10.07
CA ALA A 70 11.48 0.81 11.51
C ALA A 70 11.35 2.29 11.88
N ILE A 71 12.13 3.17 11.23
CA ILE A 71 12.04 4.63 11.44
C ILE A 71 10.67 5.17 11.02
N ILE A 72 10.16 4.74 9.87
CA ILE A 72 8.83 5.13 9.38
C ILE A 72 7.74 4.66 10.36
N MET A 73 7.82 3.42 10.84
CA MET A 73 6.87 2.86 11.81
C MET A 73 6.89 3.61 13.14
N LEU A 74 8.08 4.02 13.62
CA LEU A 74 8.18 4.89 14.80
C LEU A 74 7.47 6.23 14.57
N GLY A 75 7.67 6.85 13.40
CA GLY A 75 6.94 8.08 13.04
C GLY A 75 5.42 7.90 13.05
N VAL A 76 4.93 6.76 12.57
CA VAL A 76 3.50 6.42 12.60
C VAL A 76 2.97 6.30 14.03
N ILE A 77 3.72 5.67 14.94
CA ILE A 77 3.33 5.53 16.35
C ILE A 77 3.20 6.91 17.00
N ILE A 78 4.15 7.82 16.73
CA ILE A 78 4.13 9.19 17.26
C ILE A 78 2.92 9.97 16.73
N LEU A 79 2.62 9.86 15.43
CA LEU A 79 1.45 10.54 14.83
C LEU A 79 0.11 9.94 15.29
N GLY A 80 0.12 8.68 15.75
CA GLY A 80 -1.08 7.99 16.23
C GLY A 80 -1.40 8.25 17.71
N THR A 81 -0.53 8.93 18.45
CA THR A 81 -0.70 9.19 19.89
C THR A 81 -1.44 10.49 20.25
N ASP A 82 -1.84 11.29 19.24
CA ASP A 82 -2.65 12.52 19.39
C ASP A 82 -4.15 12.26 19.07
#